data_AF-A0A9W7W307-F1
#
_entry.id   AF-A0A9W7W307-F1
#
_cell.length_a   1.000
_cell.length_b   1.000
_cell.length_c   1.000
_cell.angle_alpha   90.00
_cell.angle_beta   90.00
_cell.angle_gamma   90.00
#
_symmetry.space_group_name_H-M   'P 1'
#
loop_
_entity.id
_entity.type
_entity.pdbx_description
1 polymer ?
#
loop_
_entity_poly.entity_id
_entity_poly.type
_entity_poly.pdbx_seq_one_letter_code
_entity_poly.pdbx_strand_id
1 'polypeptide(L)'
;MPPPTYLYKILDSPPPSPLPPTLPPTALDTKDGFIHLSRAQQIPLTAERFFAAHETVWLLKLRTADLDGDIRYSTEAGAGGDVPEGCRAPPRQREGARRPQYRGGHVSVSD
;
A
#
# COMPACT_ATOMS: atom_id res chain seq x y z
N MET A 1 9.16 -15.20 13.36
CA MET A 1 7.78 -14.80 13.77
C MET A 1 6.81 -15.85 13.25
N PRO A 2 5.72 -16.16 13.97
CA PRO A 2 4.69 -17.04 13.44
C PRO A 2 4.05 -16.43 12.19
N PRO A 3 3.60 -17.25 11.22
CA PRO A 3 2.91 -16.75 10.04
C PRO A 3 1.61 -16.04 10.44
N PRO A 4 1.26 -14.93 9.77
CA PRO A 4 0.03 -14.20 10.07
C PRO A 4 -1.19 -15.08 9.79
N THR A 5 -2.19 -15.05 10.66
CA THR A 5 -3.46 -15.77 10.48
C THR A 5 -4.27 -15.24 9.30
N TYR A 6 -4.12 -13.94 9.01
CA TYR A 6 -4.85 -13.27 7.94
C TYR A 6 -3.91 -12.48 7.04
N LEU A 7 -4.17 -12.57 5.75
CA LEU A 7 -3.57 -11.75 4.72
C LEU A 7 -4.66 -10.87 4.09
N TYR A 8 -4.24 -9.73 3.56
CA TYR A 8 -5.15 -8.73 3.04
C TYR A 8 -4.78 -8.35 1.62
N LYS A 9 -5.80 -8.25 0.76
CA LYS A 9 -5.68 -7.68 -0.57
C LYS A 9 -6.42 -6.34 -0.61
N ILE A 10 -5.75 -5.32 -1.13
CA ILE A 10 -6.36 -4.01 -1.39
C ILE A 10 -6.83 -4.01 -2.85
N LEU A 11 -8.09 -3.60 -3.06
CA LEU A 11 -8.73 -3.48 -4.37
C LEU A 11 -9.25 -2.05 -4.55
N ASP A 12 -9.25 -1.59 -5.78
CA ASP A 12 -9.84 -0.31 -6.24
C ASP A 12 -11.35 -0.42 -6.49
N SER A 13 -11.86 -1.61 -6.78
CA SER A 13 -13.28 -1.89 -7.00
C SER A 13 -13.84 -2.92 -6.00
N PRO A 14 -15.17 -2.92 -5.74
CA PRO A 14 -15.78 -3.94 -4.92
C PRO A 14 -15.53 -5.34 -5.50
N PRO A 15 -15.21 -6.32 -4.66
CA PRO A 15 -15.06 -7.69 -5.14
C PRO A 15 -16.43 -8.24 -5.60
N PRO A 16 -16.45 -9.13 -6.60
CA PRO A 16 -17.67 -9.81 -7.02
C PRO A 16 -18.25 -10.66 -5.88
N SER A 17 -19.58 -10.81 -5.88
CA SER A 17 -20.32 -11.63 -4.92
C SER A 17 -21.14 -12.69 -5.67
N PRO A 18 -20.94 -14.00 -5.40
CA PRO A 18 -20.01 -14.57 -4.44
C PRO A 18 -18.55 -14.40 -4.87
N LEU A 19 -17.63 -14.44 -3.89
CA LEU A 19 -16.19 -14.39 -4.17
C LEU A 19 -15.79 -15.58 -5.05
N PRO A 20 -15.02 -15.37 -6.13
CA PRO A 20 -14.54 -16.44 -6.97
C PRO A 20 -13.57 -17.33 -6.19
N PRO A 21 -13.45 -18.62 -6.54
CA PRO A 21 -12.51 -19.54 -5.92
C PRO A 21 -11.05 -19.11 -6.11
N THR A 22 -10.77 -18.36 -7.18
CA THR A 22 -9.46 -17.78 -7.47
C THR A 22 -9.57 -16.27 -7.55
N LEU A 23 -8.64 -15.57 -6.88
CA LEU A 23 -8.60 -14.12 -6.95
C LEU A 23 -8.08 -13.68 -8.32
N PRO A 24 -8.82 -12.83 -9.04
CA PRO A 24 -8.31 -12.29 -10.30
C PRO A 24 -7.07 -11.44 -10.00
N PRO A 25 -5.95 -11.65 -10.72
CA PRO A 25 -4.76 -10.85 -10.55
C PRO A 25 -5.04 -9.41 -10.99
N THR A 26 -4.50 -8.43 -10.27
CA THR A 26 -4.53 -7.03 -10.73
C THR A 26 -3.53 -6.83 -11.88
N ALA A 27 -3.57 -5.67 -12.54
CA ALA A 27 -2.57 -5.31 -13.54
C ALA A 27 -1.13 -5.32 -12.96
N LEU A 28 -0.97 -4.91 -11.69
CA LEU A 28 0.30 -4.97 -10.97
C LEU A 28 0.73 -6.43 -10.71
N ASP A 29 -0.18 -7.27 -10.24
CA ASP A 29 0.10 -8.68 -9.97
C ASP A 29 0.48 -9.45 -11.25
N THR A 30 -0.18 -9.12 -12.37
CA THR A 30 0.09 -9.74 -13.68
C THR A 30 1.48 -9.33 -14.20
N LYS A 31 1.87 -8.08 -13.95
CA LYS A 31 3.19 -7.57 -14.33
C LYS A 31 4.32 -8.24 -13.55
N ASP A 32 4.11 -8.43 -12.24
CA ASP A 32 5.15 -8.96 -11.35
C ASP A 32 5.13 -10.50 -11.27
N GLY A 33 4.06 -11.14 -11.74
CA GLY A 33 3.91 -12.59 -11.81
C GLY A 33 3.45 -13.25 -10.51
N PHE A 34 3.02 -12.48 -9.52
CA PHE A 34 2.50 -12.96 -8.23
C PHE A 34 1.45 -12.02 -7.65
N ILE A 35 0.59 -12.53 -6.77
CA ILE A 35 -0.46 -11.75 -6.11
C ILE A 35 0.13 -11.01 -4.89
N HIS A 36 0.08 -9.67 -4.91
CA HIS A 36 0.50 -8.86 -3.77
C HIS A 36 -0.49 -8.98 -2.63
N LEU A 37 -0.03 -9.49 -1.49
CA LEU A 37 -0.77 -9.56 -0.24
C LEU A 37 -0.04 -8.76 0.85
N SER A 38 -0.79 -8.09 1.70
CA SER A 38 -0.29 -7.27 2.81
C SER A 38 -0.73 -7.84 4.15
N ARG A 39 0.09 -7.67 5.20
CA ARG A 39 -0.35 -7.82 6.59
C ARG A 39 -1.18 -6.60 6.99
N ALA A 40 -1.99 -6.74 8.04
CA ALA A 40 -2.86 -5.67 8.55
C ALA A 40 -2.10 -4.35 8.80
N GLN A 41 -0.90 -4.44 9.38
CA GLN A 41 -0.07 -3.28 9.72
C GLN A 41 0.49 -2.56 8.48
N GLN A 42 0.65 -3.27 7.35
CA GLN A 42 1.18 -2.71 6.11
C GLN A 42 0.11 -1.95 5.31
N ILE A 43 -1.18 -2.22 5.56
CA ILE A 43 -2.28 -1.70 4.73
C ILE A 43 -2.26 -0.18 4.58
N PRO A 44 -2.10 0.64 5.63
CA PRO A 44 -2.11 2.10 5.46
C PRO A 44 -0.99 2.58 4.52
N LEU A 45 0.20 1.99 4.65
CA LEU A 45 1.35 2.34 3.82
C LEU A 45 1.18 1.87 2.37
N THR A 46 0.66 0.66 2.16
CA THR A 46 0.35 0.14 0.82
C THR A 46 -0.74 0.96 0.14
N ALA A 47 -1.79 1.35 0.88
CA ALA A 47 -2.87 2.20 0.38
C ALA A 47 -2.35 3.60 -0.02
N GLU A 48 -1.51 4.22 0.82
CA GLU A 48 -0.90 5.52 0.51
C GLU A 48 0.00 5.46 -0.74
N ARG A 49 0.73 4.36 -0.95
CA ARG A 49 1.65 4.25 -2.10
C ARG A 49 0.95 3.94 -3.42
N PHE A 50 -0.01 3.03 -3.41
CA PHE A 50 -0.59 2.48 -4.64
C PHE A 50 -2.02 2.97 -4.91
N PHE A 51 -2.73 3.44 -3.89
CA PHE A 51 -4.14 3.83 -3.97
C PHE A 51 -4.38 5.29 -3.57
N ALA A 52 -3.35 6.15 -3.51
CA ALA A 52 -3.51 7.57 -3.16
C ALA A 52 -4.51 8.35 -4.02
N ALA A 53 -4.74 7.90 -5.26
CA ALA A 53 -5.72 8.52 -6.17
C ALA A 53 -7.17 8.08 -5.92
N HIS A 54 -7.40 7.11 -5.03
CA HIS A 54 -8.73 6.54 -4.75
C HIS A 54 -9.26 7.06 -3.42
N GLU A 55 -10.49 7.60 -3.43
CA GLU A 55 -11.18 8.02 -2.20
C GLU A 55 -11.72 6.83 -1.39
N THR A 56 -11.98 5.71 -2.07
CA THR A 56 -12.49 4.48 -1.48
C THR A 56 -11.66 3.30 -1.97
N VAL A 57 -11.35 2.38 -1.06
CA VAL A 57 -10.64 1.14 -1.35
C VAL A 57 -11.37 -0.01 -0.65
N TRP A 58 -11.27 -1.20 -1.25
CA TRP A 58 -11.87 -2.41 -0.72
C TRP A 58 -10.79 -3.31 -0.13
N LEU A 59 -11.04 -3.85 1.06
CA LEU A 59 -10.11 -4.74 1.75
C LEU A 59 -10.69 -6.15 1.80
N LEU A 60 -10.01 -7.07 1.13
CA LEU A 60 -10.33 -8.48 1.20
C LEU A 60 -9.49 -9.15 2.29
N LYS A 61 -10.16 -9.69 3.31
CA LYS A 61 -9.53 -10.42 4.41
C LYS A 61 -9.54 -11.92 4.10
N LEU A 62 -8.36 -12.48 3.92
CA LEU A 62 -8.14 -13.88 3.57
C LEU A 62 -7.53 -14.61 4.77
N ARG A 63 -8.04 -15.80 5.11
CA ARG A 63 -7.40 -16.68 6.08
C ARG A 63 -6.24 -17.38 5.42
N THR A 64 -5.04 -17.27 6.00
CA THR A 64 -3.84 -17.92 5.44
C THR A 64 -4.00 -19.43 5.38
N ALA A 65 -4.76 -20.03 6.28
CA ALA A 65 -5.05 -21.46 6.30
C ALA A 65 -5.94 -21.95 5.14
N ASP A 66 -6.68 -21.05 4.49
CA ASP A 66 -7.57 -21.38 3.37
C ASP A 66 -6.93 -21.07 2.01
N LEU A 67 -5.69 -20.57 2.00
CA LEU A 67 -4.97 -20.24 0.78
C LEU A 67 -4.14 -21.43 0.33
N ASP A 68 -4.48 -21.95 -0.85
CA ASP A 68 -3.67 -22.93 -1.55
C ASP A 68 -2.55 -22.23 -2.33
N GLY A 69 -1.30 -22.64 -2.12
CA GLY A 69 -0.16 -22.15 -2.90
C GLY A 69 1.10 -21.88 -2.08
N ASP A 70 2.16 -21.46 -2.79
CA ASP A 70 3.44 -21.09 -2.18
C ASP A 70 3.41 -19.61 -1.76
N ILE A 71 3.17 -19.36 -0.47
CA ILE A 71 3.15 -18.01 0.11
C ILE A 71 4.57 -17.63 0.51
N ARG A 72 5.17 -16.70 -0.23
CA ARG A 72 6.51 -16.19 0.05
C ARG A 72 6.46 -14.81 0.71
N TYR A 73 7.10 -14.69 1.86
CA TYR A 73 7.27 -13.43 2.57
C TYR A 73 8.63 -12.81 2.19
N SER A 74 8.62 -11.65 1.55
CA SER A 74 9.84 -10.92 1.24
C SER A 74 10.18 -9.94 2.36
N THR A 75 11.45 -9.91 2.79
CA THR A 75 11.99 -8.97 3.78
C THR A 75 12.53 -7.68 3.15
N GLU A 76 12.40 -7.52 1.84
CA GLU A 76 12.81 -6.33 1.09
C GLU A 76 12.09 -5.09 1.65
N ALA A 77 12.85 -4.10 2.12
CA ALA A 77 12.36 -2.87 2.77
C ALA A 77 11.41 -2.02 1.89
N GLY A 78 11.26 -2.36 0.60
CA GLY A 78 10.32 -1.75 -0.34
C GLY A 78 8.95 -2.44 -0.42
N ALA A 79 8.83 -3.71 -0.04
CA ALA A 79 7.61 -4.53 -0.19
C ALA A 79 6.68 -4.48 1.05
N GLY A 80 6.96 -3.56 1.98
CA GLY A 80 6.24 -3.42 3.25
C GLY A 80 6.81 -4.29 4.37
N GLY A 81 8.14 -4.35 4.50
CA GLY A 81 8.76 -4.96 5.67
C GLY A 81 8.18 -4.40 6.97
N ASP A 82 7.96 -5.30 7.92
CA ASP A 82 7.74 -4.99 9.34
C ASP A 82 8.65 -3.86 9.80
N VAL A 83 8.05 -2.74 10.20
CA VAL A 83 8.75 -1.76 11.01
C VAL A 83 8.90 -2.38 12.40
N PRO A 84 10.12 -2.68 12.88
CA PRO A 84 10.30 -3.05 14.28
C PRO A 84 9.77 -1.91 15.15
N GLU A 85 9.03 -2.27 16.19
CA GLU A 85 8.39 -1.38 17.16
C GLU A 85 9.47 -0.56 17.90
N GLY A 86 9.89 0.53 17.28
CA GLY A 86 11.05 1.31 17.67
C GLY A 86 11.44 2.40 16.67
N CYS A 87 11.06 2.26 15.39
CA CYS A 87 11.22 3.30 14.38
C CYS A 87 9.88 3.99 14.06
N ARG A 88 9.17 4.47 15.09
CA ARG A 88 8.12 5.47 14.86
C ARG A 88 8.86 6.79 14.62
N ALA A 89 8.94 7.25 13.37
CA ALA A 89 9.43 8.59 13.10
C ALA A 89 8.63 9.58 13.98
N PRO A 90 9.28 10.52 14.68
CA PRO A 90 8.54 11.54 15.41
C PRO A 90 7.62 12.27 14.41
N PRO A 91 6.44 12.75 14.86
CA PRO A 91 5.57 13.54 13.99
C PRO A 91 6.41 14.69 13.42
N ARG A 92 6.53 14.73 12.09
CA ARG A 92 7.21 15.83 11.39
C ARG A 92 6.55 17.12 11.87
N GLN A 93 7.27 17.92 12.66
CA GLN A 93 6.83 19.27 12.96
C GLN A 93 6.78 20.00 11.61
N ARG A 94 5.57 20.42 11.21
CA ARG A 94 5.39 21.36 10.10
C ARG A 94 5.93 22.70 10.57
N GLU A 95 7.23 22.91 10.37
CA GLU A 95 7.83 24.22 10.51
C GLU A 95 7.55 25.04 9.24
N GLY A 96 6.92 26.21 9.42
CA GLY A 96 7.03 27.31 8.48
C GLY A 96 5.94 27.43 7.39
N ALA A 97 4.68 27.62 7.77
CA ALA A 97 3.72 28.30 6.90
C ALA A 97 4.08 29.80 6.80
N ARG A 98 5.04 30.16 5.94
CA ARG A 98 5.21 31.55 5.50
C ARG A 98 4.25 31.80 4.34
N ARG A 99 3.34 32.76 4.57
CA ARG A 99 2.30 33.26 3.67
C ARG A 99 2.88 33.61 2.28
N PRO A 100 2.16 33.37 1.17
CA PRO A 100 2.56 33.92 -0.11
C PRO A 100 2.26 35.43 -0.13
N GLN A 101 3.30 36.25 -0.22
CA GLN A 101 3.16 37.63 -0.68
C GLN A 101 3.21 37.62 -2.21
N TYR A 102 2.12 38.04 -2.83
CA TYR A 102 2.08 38.37 -4.25
C TYR A 102 2.99 39.57 -4.54
N ARG A 103 3.95 39.41 -5.47
CA ARG A 103 4.43 40.51 -6.30
C ARG A 103 5.15 40.01 -7.55
N GLY A 104 4.50 40.25 -8.69
CA GLY A 104 5.07 40.70 -9.96
C GLY A 104 6.30 40.00 -10.55
N GLY A 105 6.08 39.32 -11.66
CA GLY A 105 6.84 39.56 -12.89
C GLY A 105 8.16 38.80 -13.11
N HIS A 106 8.21 38.21 -14.31
CA HIS A 106 9.39 37.99 -15.14
C HIS A 106 10.12 36.62 -15.10
N VAL A 107 9.81 35.82 -16.12
CA VAL A 107 10.68 35.18 -17.14
C VAL A 107 11.82 34.25 -16.69
N SER A 108 11.81 33.06 -17.30
CA SER A 108 12.83 31.99 -17.34
C SER A 108 14.25 32.45 -17.71
N VAL A 109 15.28 31.80 -17.14
CA VAL A 109 16.52 31.40 -17.84
C VAL A 109 17.07 30.11 -17.23
N SER A 110 17.56 29.23 -18.09
CA SER A 110 18.21 27.94 -17.83
C SER A 110 19.72 28.09 -17.54
N ASP A 111 20.26 27.24 -16.66
CA ASP A 111 21.43 26.36 -16.89
C ASP A 111 21.28 25.11 -16.00
#